data_AF-A0A3D3SYC7-F1
#
_entry.id   AF-A0A3D3SYC7-F1
#
_cell.length_a   1.000
_cell.length_b   1.000
_cell.length_c   1.000
_cell.angle_alpha   90.00
_cell.angle_beta   90.00
_cell.angle_gamma   90.00
#
_symmetry.space_group_name_H-M   'P 1'
#
loop_
_entity.id
_entity.type
_entity.pdbx_description
1 polymer ?
#
loop_
_entity_poly.entity_id
_entity_poly.type
_entity_poly.pdbx_seq_one_letter_code
_entity_poly.pdbx_strand_id
1 'polypeptide(L)'
;ANCYTAIAQGLEVIPVLNKIDLPQAEPDRVKSEIEEIIGIDASDAVSCSAKTGVGVEDILEQLVERIPPPVGDVDAPLQALIIDSWFDN
;
A
#
# COMPACT_ATOMS: atom_id res chain seq x y z
N ALA A 1 -11.49 -0.59 -8.41
CA ALA A 1 -10.85 -0.21 -9.69
C ALA A 1 -9.33 -0.20 -9.55
N ASN A 2 -8.74 0.68 -8.73
CA ASN A 2 -7.29 0.83 -8.62
C ASN A 2 -6.55 -0.43 -8.12
N CYS A 3 -7.14 -1.15 -7.16
CA CYS A 3 -6.52 -2.36 -6.60
C CYS A 3 -6.34 -3.47 -7.65
N TYR A 4 -7.39 -3.81 -8.42
CA TYR A 4 -7.28 -4.82 -9.48
C TYR A 4 -6.27 -4.43 -10.57
N THR A 5 -6.17 -3.15 -10.91
CA THR A 5 -5.14 -2.66 -11.85
C THR A 5 -3.72 -2.85 -11.29
N ALA A 6 -3.51 -2.61 -10.00
CA ALA A 6 -2.21 -2.81 -9.35
C ALA A 6 -1.79 -4.28 -9.39
N ILE A 7 -2.71 -5.20 -9.04
CA ILE A 7 -2.46 -6.64 -9.12
C ILE A 7 -2.15 -7.07 -10.55
N ALA A 8 -2.91 -6.56 -11.54
CA ALA A 8 -2.69 -6.88 -12.94
C ALA A 8 -1.32 -6.39 -13.47
N GLN A 9 -0.75 -5.35 -12.85
CA GLN A 9 0.60 -4.85 -13.12
C GLN A 9 1.69 -5.60 -12.34
N GLY A 10 1.34 -6.62 -11.56
CA GLY A 10 2.27 -7.40 -10.75
C GLY A 10 2.81 -6.65 -9.53
N LEU A 11 2.08 -5.64 -9.03
CA LEU A 11 2.46 -4.91 -7.83
C LEU A 11 2.04 -5.68 -6.57
N GLU A 12 2.91 -5.68 -5.57
CA GLU A 12 2.55 -6.13 -4.21
C GLU A 12 1.58 -5.13 -3.58
N VAL A 13 0.45 -5.61 -3.03
CA VAL A 13 -0.58 -4.76 -2.43
C VAL A 13 -0.64 -5.01 -0.93
N ILE A 14 -0.37 -3.97 -0.14
CA ILE A 14 -0.40 -4.03 1.32
C ILE A 14 -1.66 -3.33 1.83
N PRO A 15 -2.61 -4.04 2.46
CA PRO A 15 -3.80 -3.42 3.04
C PRO A 15 -3.46 -2.65 4.33
N VAL A 16 -3.98 -1.43 4.44
CA VAL A 16 -3.83 -0.56 5.61
C VAL A 16 -5.18 0.01 6.02
N LEU A 17 -5.56 -0.18 7.28
CA LEU A 17 -6.83 0.28 7.83
C LEU A 17 -6.62 1.58 8.60
N ASN A 18 -6.93 2.70 7.96
CA ASN A 18 -6.77 4.03 8.56
C ASN A 18 -8.01 4.47 9.36
N LYS A 19 -7.83 5.49 10.21
CA LYS A 19 -8.85 6.18 11.03
C LYS A 19 -9.38 5.33 12.19
N ILE A 20 -8.55 4.48 12.78
CA ILE A 20 -8.92 3.68 13.96
C ILE A 20 -9.22 4.52 15.21
N ASP A 21 -8.91 5.82 15.18
CA ASP A 21 -9.26 6.76 16.24
C ASP A 21 -10.76 7.09 16.29
N LEU A 22 -11.54 6.75 15.26
CA LEU A 22 -12.97 7.00 15.23
C LEU A 22 -13.72 5.93 16.05
N PRO A 23 -14.74 6.32 16.85
CA PRO A 23 -15.53 5.36 17.63
C PRO A 23 -16.36 4.41 16.77
N GLN A 24 -16.54 4.71 15.48
CA GLN A 24 -17.21 3.85 14.50
C GLN A 24 -16.23 2.96 13.72
N ALA A 25 -14.93 2.97 14.03
CA ALA A 25 -13.97 2.14 13.33
C ALA A 25 -14.16 0.66 13.70
N GLU A 26 -14.32 -0.18 12.67
CA GLU A 26 -14.50 -1.63 12.80
C GLU A 26 -13.41 -2.38 12.00
N PRO A 27 -12.14 -2.33 12.44
CA PRO A 27 -11.02 -2.85 11.65
C PRO A 27 -11.14 -4.34 11.33
N ASP A 28 -11.58 -5.18 12.29
CA ASP A 28 -11.72 -6.62 12.04
C ASP A 28 -12.77 -6.93 10.98
N ARG A 29 -13.92 -6.24 11.02
CA ARG A 29 -14.98 -6.38 10.01
C ARG A 29 -14.46 -6.00 8.62
N VAL A 30 -13.71 -4.91 8.53
CA VAL A 30 -13.14 -4.42 7.26
C VAL A 30 -12.06 -5.35 6.73
N LYS A 31 -11.24 -5.99 7.59
CA LYS A 31 -10.28 -7.02 7.17
C LYS A 31 -10.99 -8.18 6.47
N SER A 32 -12.06 -8.71 7.08
CA SER A 32 -12.85 -9.78 6.46
C SER A 32 -13.46 -9.35 5.12
N GLU A 33 -13.97 -8.11 5.02
CA GLU A 33 -14.48 -7.59 3.75
C GLU A 33 -13.40 -7.47 2.67
N ILE A 34 -12.17 -7.10 3.02
CA ILE A 34 -11.05 -7.04 2.06
C ILE A 34 -10.73 -8.45 1.54
N GLU A 35 -10.69 -9.45 2.41
CA GLU A 35 -10.45 -10.85 2.03
C GLU A 35 -11.58 -11.40 1.15
N GLU A 36 -12.84 -11.16 1.51
CA GLU A 36 -13.99 -11.69 0.77
C GLU A 36 -14.25 -10.99 -0.57
N ILE A 37 -14.09 -9.66 -0.61
CA ILE A 37 -14.49 -8.84 -1.75
C ILE A 37 -13.32 -8.62 -2.72
N ILE A 38 -12.13 -8.34 -2.19
CA ILE A 38 -10.95 -8.02 -3.01
C ILE A 38 -10.08 -9.26 -3.24
N GLY A 39 -10.12 -10.24 -2.32
CA GLY A 39 -9.34 -11.46 -2.44
C GLY A 39 -7.87 -11.28 -2.06
N ILE A 40 -7.56 -10.30 -1.20
CA ILE A 40 -6.21 -10.05 -0.67
C ILE A 40 -6.19 -10.44 0.80
N ASP A 41 -5.12 -11.10 1.22
CA ASP A 41 -4.87 -11.39 2.63
C ASP A 41 -4.73 -10.08 3.43
N ALA A 42 -5.67 -9.87 4.35
CA ALA A 42 -5.73 -8.70 5.22
C ALA A 42 -5.57 -9.09 6.70
N SER A 43 -5.22 -10.34 7.00
CA SER A 43 -5.05 -10.84 8.37
C SER A 43 -4.04 -9.97 9.14
N ASP A 44 -2.89 -9.70 8.51
CA ASP A 44 -1.81 -8.88 9.07
C ASP A 44 -1.90 -7.40 8.69
N ALA A 45 -3.06 -6.94 8.19
CA ALA A 45 -3.22 -5.55 7.79
C ALA A 45 -3.06 -4.60 8.99
N VAL A 46 -2.18 -3.61 8.85
CA VAL A 46 -1.91 -2.62 9.91
C VAL A 46 -3.11 -1.73 10.11
N SER A 47 -3.51 -1.60 11.36
CA SER A 47 -4.51 -0.65 11.82
C SER A 47 -3.81 0.63 12.27
N CYS A 48 -4.08 1.74 11.60
CA CYS A 48 -3.41 3.01 11.86
C CYS A 48 -4.37 4.19 12.03
N SER A 49 -3.86 5.26 12.62
CA SER A 49 -4.51 6.58 12.60
C SER A 49 -3.53 7.61 12.09
N ALA A 50 -3.77 8.10 10.87
CA ALA A 50 -3.02 9.21 10.31
C ALA A 50 -3.18 10.52 11.12
N LYS A 51 -4.20 10.61 11.98
CA LYS A 51 -4.43 11.78 12.84
C LYS A 51 -3.54 11.77 14.08
N THR A 52 -3.37 10.61 14.71
CA THR A 52 -2.59 10.47 15.95
C THR A 52 -1.17 9.95 15.72
N GLY A 53 -0.88 9.40 14.54
CA GLY A 53 0.39 8.79 14.17
C GLY A 53 0.51 7.31 14.59
N VAL A 54 -0.49 6.76 15.27
CA VAL A 54 -0.50 5.35 15.68
C VAL A 54 -0.45 4.44 14.45
N GLY A 55 0.42 3.43 14.47
CA GLY A 55 0.55 2.44 13.40
C GLY A 55 1.30 2.91 12.15
N VAL A 56 1.82 4.14 12.12
CA VAL A 56 2.57 4.65 10.95
C VAL A 56 3.94 3.98 10.82
N GLU A 57 4.63 3.77 11.93
CA GLU A 57 5.92 3.06 11.95
C GLU A 57 5.74 1.60 11.51
N ASP A 58 4.69 0.93 12.01
CA ASP A 58 4.36 -0.45 11.61
C ASP A 58 4.08 -0.58 10.10
N ILE A 59 3.47 0.43 9.48
CA ILE A 59 3.29 0.48 8.02
C ILE A 59 4.63 0.56 7.30
N LEU A 60 5.57 1.37 7.79
CA LEU A 60 6.89 1.52 7.17
C LEU A 60 7.69 0.24 7.27
N GLU A 61 7.65 -0.44 8.42
CA GLU A 61 8.30 -1.75 8.60
C GLU A 61 7.71 -2.79 7.65
N GLN A 62 6.38 -2.92 7.58
CA GLN A 62 5.75 -3.83 6.62
C GLN A 62 6.07 -3.49 5.16
N LEU A 63 6.17 -2.21 4.82
CA LEU A 63 6.53 -1.77 3.48
C LEU A 63 7.93 -2.25 3.10
N VAL A 64 8.91 -2.11 4.01
CA VAL A 64 10.29 -2.56 3.80
C VAL A 64 10.38 -4.08 3.70
N GLU A 65 9.62 -4.80 4.55
CA GLU A 65 9.65 -6.27 4.57
C GLU A 65 8.98 -6.90 3.34
N ARG A 66 7.89 -6.31 2.84
CA ARG A 66 7.05 -6.94 1.82
C ARG A 66 7.26 -6.44 0.41
N ILE A 67 7.61 -5.15 0.21
CA ILE A 67 7.79 -4.62 -1.14
C ILE A 67 9.18 -5.00 -1.65
N PRO A 68 9.28 -5.70 -2.81
CA PRO A 68 10.57 -6.06 -3.35
C PRO A 68 11.35 -4.82 -3.80
N PRO A 69 12.70 -4.84 -3.68
CA PRO A 69 13.52 -3.76 -4.21
C PRO A 69 13.42 -3.70 -5.74
N PRO A 70 13.69 -2.52 -6.35
CA PRO A 70 13.71 -2.40 -7.80
C PRO A 70 14.84 -3.25 -8.39
N VAL A 71 14.57 -3.83 -9.57
CA VAL A 71 15.55 -4.61 -10.33
C VAL A 71 15.97 -3.81 -11.56
N GLY A 72 17.27 -3.70 -11.80
CA GLY A 72 17.82 -2.98 -12.95
C GLY A 72 19.33 -3.15 -13.06
N ASP A 73 19.88 -2.73 -14.20
CA ASP A 73 21.31 -2.73 -14.48
C ASP A 73 21.80 -1.29 -14.60
N VAL A 74 22.81 -0.94 -13.80
CA VAL A 74 23.40 0.41 -13.76
C VAL A 74 24.32 0.71 -14.94
N ASP A 75 24.81 -0.34 -15.61
CA ASP A 75 25.71 -0.24 -16.76
C ASP A 75 24.97 -0.31 -18.11
N ALA A 76 23.66 -0.60 -18.09
CA ALA A 76 22.80 -0.64 -19.27
C ALA A 76 22.47 0.77 -19.81
N PRO A 77 22.04 0.89 -21.09
CA PRO A 77 21.55 2.15 -21.63
C PRO A 77 20.40 2.73 -20.81
N LEU A 78 20.39 4.07 -20.64
CA LEU A 78 19.37 4.77 -19.87
C LEU A 78 17.95 4.45 -20.36
N GLN A 79 17.12 3.97 -19.44
CA GLN A 79 15.69 3.82 -19.63
C GLN A 79 14.97 4.49 -18.46
N ALA A 80 14.14 5.50 -18.75
CA ALA A 80 13.37 6.23 -17.74
C ALA A 80 11.89 6.32 -18.16
N LEU A 81 11.00 6.10 -17.20
CA LEU A 81 9.55 6.25 -17.37
C LEU A 81 9.12 7.61 -16.84
N ILE A 82 8.52 8.45 -17.69
CA ILE A 82 7.88 9.68 -17.25
C ILE A 82 6.54 9.32 -16.61
N ILE A 83 6.41 9.60 -15.32
CA ILE A 83 5.20 9.29 -14.54
C ILE A 83 4.25 10.49 -14.51
N ASP A 84 4.80 11.69 -14.30
CA ASP A 84 4.06 12.93 -14.25
C ASP A 84 4.93 14.08 -14.78
N SER A 85 4.30 15.17 -15.21
CA SER A 85 4.96 16.38 -15.69
C SER A 85 4.16 17.62 -15.32
N TRP A 86 4.82 18.61 -14.73
CA TRP A 86 4.24 19.93 -14.47
C TRP A 86 5.05 21.03 -15.17
N PHE A 87 4.41 22.17 -15.38
CA PHE A 87 5.07 23.35 -15.94
C PHE A 87 5.78 24.11 -14.82
N ASP A 88 7.07 24.40 -15.02
CA ASP A 88 7.90 25.21 -14.11
C ASP A 88 8.00 26.64 -14.65
N ASN A 89 8.00 27.65 -13.77
CA ASN A 89 7.94 29.09 -14.10
C ASN A 89 9.31 29.77 -13.96
#